data_AF-A0A0A5HTB3-F1
#
_entry.id   AF-A0A0A5HTB3-F1
#
_cell.length_a   1.000
_cell.length_b   1.000
_cell.length_c   1.000
_cell.angle_alpha   90.00
_cell.angle_beta   90.00
_cell.angle_gamma   90.00
#
_symmetry.space_group_name_H-M   'P 1'
#
loop_
_entity.id
_entity.type
_entity.pdbx_description
1 polymer ?
#
loop_
_entity_poly.entity_id
_entity_poly.type
_entity_poly.pdbx_seq_one_letter_code
_entity_poly.pdbx_strand_id
1 'polypeptide(L)'
;MTYQTPSKKTASLSFSQNGDIVTFSKPSDNVVQASLTSGVFSVVCECTRFQISFHFDELSTTYFIVFGHGVTISNFTYEQIQTISQYLGFLTYAQLEEA
;
A
#
# COMPACT_ATOMS: atom_id res chain seq x y z
N MET A 1 -9.88 17.74 -31.84
CA MET A 1 -10.29 16.51 -31.13
C MET A 1 -9.62 16.52 -29.78
N THR A 2 -10.36 16.85 -28.72
CA THR A 2 -9.82 16.91 -27.37
C THR A 2 -9.86 15.49 -26.81
N TYR A 3 -8.71 14.85 -26.69
CA TYR A 3 -8.62 13.57 -26.00
C TYR A 3 -8.86 13.82 -24.52
N GLN A 4 -10.08 13.61 -24.05
CA GLN A 4 -10.30 13.35 -22.63
C GLN A 4 -9.71 11.98 -22.34
N THR A 5 -8.51 11.96 -21.78
CA THR A 5 -7.93 10.74 -21.22
C THR A 5 -8.94 10.16 -20.23
N PRO A 6 -9.30 8.87 -20.32
CA PRO A 6 -10.19 8.27 -19.35
C PRO A 6 -9.51 8.37 -17.98
N SER A 7 -10.07 9.20 -17.09
CA SER A 7 -9.76 9.11 -15.66
C SER A 7 -10.38 7.80 -15.17
N LYS A 8 -9.70 6.67 -15.38
CA LYS A 8 -9.89 5.49 -14.53
C LYS A 8 -9.64 6.01 -13.12
N LYS A 9 -10.70 6.26 -12.36
CA LYS A 9 -10.60 6.35 -10.90
C LYS A 9 -10.04 5.00 -10.48
N THR A 10 -8.73 4.89 -10.33
CA THR A 10 -8.15 3.70 -9.72
C THR A 10 -8.67 3.70 -8.29
N ALA A 11 -9.56 2.75 -7.97
CA ALA A 11 -10.13 2.64 -6.64
C ALA A 11 -8.97 2.64 -5.63
N SER A 12 -8.93 3.62 -4.72
CA SER A 12 -7.92 3.71 -3.67
C SER A 12 -8.31 2.81 -2.50
N LEU A 13 -7.32 2.27 -1.81
CA LEU A 13 -7.51 1.50 -0.59
C LEU A 13 -7.04 2.34 0.61
N SER A 14 -7.94 2.65 1.54
CA SER A 14 -7.64 3.52 2.67
C SER A 14 -7.93 2.86 4.01
N PHE A 15 -7.06 3.11 4.98
CA PHE A 15 -7.19 2.67 6.36
C PHE A 15 -7.02 3.87 7.29
N SER A 16 -7.88 3.96 8.30
CA SER A 16 -7.74 4.94 9.38
C SER A 16 -7.11 4.26 10.60
N GLN A 17 -6.03 4.81 11.13
CA GLN A 17 -5.40 4.38 12.38
C GLN A 17 -5.12 5.60 13.25
N ASN A 18 -5.65 5.63 14.46
CA ASN A 18 -5.34 6.66 15.47
C ASN A 18 -5.49 8.12 14.99
N GLY A 19 -6.40 8.37 14.04
CA GLY A 19 -6.63 9.70 13.45
C GLY A 19 -5.80 9.97 12.19
N ASP A 20 -4.87 9.09 11.86
CA ASP A 20 -4.11 9.11 10.61
C ASP A 20 -4.81 8.28 9.55
N ILE A 21 -4.73 8.72 8.29
CA ILE A 21 -5.29 8.01 7.14
C ILE A 21 -4.14 7.59 6.22
N VAL A 22 -3.95 6.29 6.09
CA VAL A 22 -3.07 5.70 5.08
C VAL A 22 -3.91 5.38 3.86
N THR A 23 -3.50 5.85 2.68
CA THR A 23 -4.15 5.55 1.41
C THR A 23 -3.15 5.00 0.42
N PHE A 24 -3.51 3.88 -0.19
CA PHE A 24 -2.79 3.26 -1.29
C PHE A 24 -3.56 3.48 -2.58
N SER A 25 -2.84 3.82 -3.64
CA SER A 25 -3.39 3.90 -4.98
C SER A 25 -2.43 3.31 -6.01
N LYS A 26 -2.95 3.00 -7.19
CA LYS A 26 -2.19 2.48 -8.33
C LYS A 26 -2.35 3.44 -9.51
N PRO A 27 -1.53 4.50 -9.62
CA PRO A 27 -1.59 5.42 -10.76
C PRO A 27 -1.42 4.70 -12.11
N SER A 28 -0.70 3.57 -12.14
CA SER A 28 -0.61 2.66 -13.28
C SER A 28 -0.41 1.21 -12.82
N ASP A 29 -0.30 0.27 -13.75
CA ASP A 29 -0.09 -1.16 -13.43
C ASP A 29 1.24 -1.44 -12.73
N ASN A 30 2.23 -0.55 -12.91
CA ASN A 30 3.59 -0.69 -12.37
C ASN A 30 3.93 0.31 -11.27
N VAL A 31 3.13 1.35 -11.09
CA VAL A 31 3.38 2.43 -10.12
C VAL A 31 2.39 2.32 -8.97
N VAL A 32 2.90 2.41 -7.76
CA VAL A 32 2.13 2.45 -6.52
C VAL A 32 2.43 3.76 -5.83
N GLN A 33 1.38 4.36 -5.29
CA GLN A 33 1.48 5.52 -4.44
C GLN A 33 0.89 5.20 -3.08
N ALA A 34 1.63 5.49 -2.01
CA ALA A 34 1.16 5.42 -0.65
C ALA A 34 1.21 6.82 -0.04
N SER A 35 0.13 7.23 0.62
CA SER A 35 0.07 8.51 1.32
C SER A 35 -0.35 8.31 2.77
N LEU A 36 0.34 8.96 3.70
CA LEU A 36 -0.06 9.08 5.10
C LEU A 36 -0.53 10.52 5.33
N THR A 37 -1.77 10.69 5.77
CA THR A 37 -2.31 11.99 6.16
C THR A 37 -2.58 11.99 7.66
N SER A 38 -1.96 12.92 8.38
CA SER A 38 -2.08 13.11 9.82
C SER A 38 -2.43 14.57 10.12
N GLY A 39 -3.69 14.84 10.45
CA GLY A 39 -4.18 16.21 10.66
C GLY A 39 -3.94 17.10 9.43
N VAL A 40 -2.99 18.03 9.53
CA VAL A 40 -2.62 18.98 8.46
C VAL A 40 -1.42 18.53 7.63
N PHE A 41 -0.75 17.44 8.01
CA PHE A 41 0.42 16.93 7.32
C PHE A 41 0.04 15.78 6.40
N SER A 42 0.62 15.75 5.20
CA SER A 42 0.51 14.63 4.28
C SER A 42 1.87 14.29 3.71
N VAL A 43 2.25 13.03 3.81
CA VAL A 43 3.47 12.48 3.21
C VAL A 43 3.05 11.52 2.12
N VAL A 44 3.66 11.63 0.95
CA VAL A 44 3.35 10.83 -0.22
C VAL A 44 4.65 10.16 -0.69
N CYS A 45 4.59 8.85 -0.89
CA CYS A 45 5.63 8.06 -1.50
C CYS A 45 5.09 7.43 -2.78
N GLU A 46 5.88 7.49 -3.85
CA GLU A 46 5.60 6.81 -5.11
C GLU A 46 6.79 5.92 -5.47
N CYS A 47 6.53 4.67 -5.81
CA CYS A 47 7.55 3.74 -6.27
C CYS A 47 6.97 2.73 -7.26
N THR A 48 7.86 1.96 -7.89
CA THR A 48 7.42 0.83 -8.71
C THR A 48 7.02 -0.33 -7.81
N ARG A 49 6.10 -1.19 -8.28
CA ARG A 49 5.68 -2.41 -7.55
C ARG A 49 6.87 -3.29 -7.14
N PHE A 50 7.92 -3.35 -7.96
CA PHE A 50 9.12 -4.15 -7.67
C PHE A 50 9.97 -3.61 -6.51
N GLN A 51 9.69 -2.40 -6.04
CA GLN A 51 10.38 -1.77 -4.92
C GLN A 51 9.56 -1.81 -3.62
N ILE A 52 8.58 -2.71 -3.54
CA ILE A 52 7.72 -2.89 -2.36
C ILE A 52 8.04 -4.23 -1.73
N SER A 53 8.17 -4.23 -0.41
CA SER A 53 8.32 -5.46 0.37
C SER A 53 7.47 -5.40 1.65
N PHE A 54 7.01 -6.57 2.07
CA PHE A 54 6.14 -6.76 3.23
C PHE A 54 6.90 -7.54 4.28
N HIS A 55 6.81 -7.10 5.53
CA HIS A 55 7.60 -7.64 6.63
C HIS A 55 6.74 -7.81 7.87
N PHE A 56 7.13 -8.75 8.72
CA PHE A 56 6.59 -8.95 10.05
C PHE A 56 7.65 -8.51 11.07
N ASP A 57 7.26 -7.72 12.06
CA ASP A 57 8.09 -7.34 13.19
C ASP A 57 7.72 -8.18 14.41
N GLU A 58 8.64 -9.05 14.82
CA GLU A 58 8.45 -9.95 15.96
C GLU A 58 8.37 -9.21 17.30
N LEU A 59 8.97 -8.02 17.42
CA LEU A 59 9.00 -7.27 18.68
C LEU A 59 7.67 -6.57 18.95
N SER A 60 7.12 -5.91 17.93
CA SER A 60 5.82 -5.22 18.03
C SER A 60 4.63 -6.12 17.69
N THR A 61 4.89 -7.34 17.20
CA THR A 61 3.90 -8.27 16.66
C THR A 61 2.98 -7.65 15.60
N THR A 62 3.53 -6.71 14.81
CA THR A 62 2.82 -6.01 13.74
C THR A 62 3.48 -6.22 12.38
N TYR A 63 2.77 -5.85 11.31
CA TYR A 63 3.29 -5.87 9.96
C TYR A 63 3.65 -4.47 9.48
N PHE A 64 4.64 -4.39 8.60
CA PHE A 64 5.05 -3.14 7.96
C PHE A 64 5.38 -3.34 6.49
N ILE A 65 5.31 -2.24 5.74
CA ILE A 65 5.58 -2.19 4.31
C ILE A 65 6.72 -1.22 4.07
N VAL A 66 7.72 -1.64 3.30
CA VAL A 66 8.82 -0.80 2.85
C VAL A 66 8.60 -0.46 1.39
N PHE A 67 8.62 0.84 1.08
CA PHE A 67 8.50 1.41 -0.26
C PHE A 67 9.82 2.03 -0.71
N GLY A 68 10.23 1.74 -1.94
CA GLY A 68 11.34 2.44 -2.59
C GLY A 68 12.65 2.26 -1.82
N HIS A 69 13.31 3.39 -1.54
CA HIS A 69 14.61 3.45 -0.88
C HIS A 69 14.53 3.58 0.66
N GLY A 70 13.45 3.08 1.28
CA GLY A 70 13.36 2.96 2.75
C GLY A 70 12.23 3.74 3.42
N VAL A 71 11.20 4.16 2.68
CA VAL A 71 9.98 4.70 3.32
C VAL A 71 9.20 3.54 3.92
N THR A 72 9.00 3.55 5.22
CA THR A 72 8.31 2.47 5.93
C THR A 72 6.98 2.96 6.50
N ILE A 73 5.92 2.20 6.26
CA ILE A 73 4.62 2.38 6.93
C ILE A 73 4.37 1.12 7.76
N SER A 74 4.16 1.29 9.05
CA SER A 74 4.11 0.21 10.03
C SER A 74 2.76 0.09 10.73
N ASN A 75 2.67 -0.85 11.67
CA ASN A 75 1.54 -1.04 12.58
C ASN A 75 0.28 -1.63 11.91
N PHE A 76 0.45 -2.44 10.87
CA PHE A 76 -0.67 -3.15 10.24
C PHE A 76 -0.99 -4.47 10.95
N THR A 77 -2.29 -4.83 10.98
CA THR A 77 -2.71 -6.19 11.35
C THR A 77 -2.44 -7.17 10.21
N TYR A 78 -2.54 -8.47 10.52
CA TYR A 78 -2.47 -9.50 9.51
C TYR A 78 -3.55 -9.34 8.42
N GLU A 79 -4.81 -9.07 8.76
CA GLU A 79 -5.84 -8.90 7.73
C GLU A 79 -5.59 -7.67 6.86
N GLN A 80 -5.09 -6.58 7.45
CA GLN A 80 -4.75 -5.37 6.72
C GLN A 80 -3.61 -5.62 5.72
N ILE A 81 -2.54 -6.29 6.14
CA ILE A 81 -1.40 -6.57 5.24
C ILE A 81 -1.79 -7.51 4.10
N GLN A 82 -2.65 -8.50 4.35
CA GLN A 82 -3.21 -9.38 3.32
C GLN A 82 -4.04 -8.59 2.31
N THR A 83 -4.91 -7.70 2.80
CA THR A 83 -5.74 -6.85 1.94
C THR A 83 -4.88 -5.91 1.09
N ILE A 84 -3.85 -5.30 1.67
CA ILE A 84 -2.95 -4.39 0.95
C ILE A 84 -2.14 -5.14 -0.10
N SER A 85 -1.56 -6.28 0.24
CA SER A 85 -0.77 -7.08 -0.71
C SER A 85 -1.62 -7.56 -1.89
N GLN A 86 -2.83 -8.05 -1.65
CA GLN A 86 -3.78 -8.42 -2.71
C GLN A 86 -4.16 -7.21 -3.58
N TYR A 87 -4.47 -6.08 -2.95
CA TYR A 87 -4.78 -4.84 -3.69
C TYR A 87 -3.61 -4.39 -4.59
N LEU A 88 -2.38 -4.51 -4.10
CA LEU A 88 -1.16 -4.22 -4.85
C LEU A 88 -0.74 -5.34 -5.81
N GLY A 89 -1.54 -6.41 -5.91
CA GLY A 89 -1.38 -7.51 -6.85
C GLY A 89 -0.23 -8.46 -6.51
N PHE A 90 0.18 -8.55 -5.25
CA PHE A 90 1.09 -9.57 -4.75
C PHE A 90 0.28 -10.80 -4.37
N LEU A 91 0.80 -11.98 -4.70
CA LEU A 91 0.26 -13.24 -4.23
C LEU A 91 0.50 -13.32 -2.72
N THR A 92 -0.55 -13.62 -1.96
CA THR A 92 -0.41 -13.86 -0.53
C THR A 92 -0.24 -15.34 -0.25
N TYR A 93 0.37 -15.69 0.89
CA TYR A 93 0.51 -17.08 1.31
C TYR A 93 -0.82 -17.85 1.34
N ALA A 94 -1.94 -17.18 1.61
CA ALA A 94 -3.28 -17.78 1.55
C ALA A 94 -3.73 -18.18 0.13
N GLN A 95 -3.05 -17.68 -0.91
CA GLN A 95 -3.30 -17.96 -2.33
C GLN A 95 -2.24 -18.88 -2.94
N LEU A 96 -1.14 -19.16 -2.22
CA LEU A 96 -0.21 -20.20 -2.59
C LEU A 96 -0.80 -21.51 -2.06
N GLU A 97 -1.46 -22.28 -2.93
CA GLU A 97 -1.73 -23.68 -2.63
C GLU A 97 -0.42 -24.33 -2.18
N GLU A 98 -0.43 -25.01 -1.03
CA GLU A 98 0.73 -25.78 -0.58
C GLU A 98 1.18 -26.71 -1.72
N ALA A 99 2.42 -26.52 -2.17
CA ALA A 99 3.03 -27.32 -3.24
C ALA A 99 3.41 -28.72 -2.75
#